data_AF-A0A8X6RHX5-F1
#
_entry.id   AF-A0A8X6RHX5-F1
#
_cell.length_a   1.000
_cell.length_b   1.000
_cell.length_c   1.000
_cell.angle_alpha   90.00
_cell.angle_beta   90.00
_cell.angle_gamma   90.00
#
_symmetry.space_group_name_H-M   'P 1'
#
loop_
_entity.id
_entity.type
_entity.pdbx_description
1 polymer ?
#
loop_
_entity_poly.entity_id
_entity_poly.type
_entity_poly.pdbx_seq_one_letter_code
_entity_poly.pdbx_strand_id
1 'polypeptide(L)'
;MKLGDLKPSCLLLEMRSKADSRISEELLKSLFLQRLPTHVQQILAISNDQLDKLAEMADGIMAVANPTSSVHVIDAEKQDLQTMLVEISSRLSRLKTRE
;
A
#
# COMPACT_ATOMS: atom_id res chain seq x y z
N MET A 1 10.25 9.76 8.30
CA MET A 1 9.73 8.42 8.63
C MET A 1 8.57 8.15 7.70
N LYS A 2 8.59 7.01 6.98
CA LYS A 2 7.58 6.66 5.98
C LYS A 2 6.30 6.18 6.69
N LEU A 3 5.16 6.74 6.29
CA LEU A 3 3.83 6.45 6.81
C LEU A 3 3.37 4.98 6.58
N GLY A 4 4.15 4.19 5.83
CA GLY A 4 3.78 2.83 5.40
C GLY A 4 4.04 1.72 6.41
N ASP A 5 4.83 1.97 7.46
CA ASP A 5 5.16 0.98 8.51
C ASP A 5 4.42 1.24 9.83
N LEU A 6 3.56 2.26 9.88
CA LEU A 6 2.89 2.69 11.11
C LEU A 6 1.56 1.96 11.28
N LYS A 7 1.36 1.39 12.47
CA LYS A 7 0.12 0.76 12.93
C LYS A 7 -1.10 1.67 12.61
N PRO A 8 -2.19 1.18 12.02
CA PRO A 8 -3.40 1.96 11.69
C PRO A 8 -3.92 2.88 12.80
N SER A 9 -3.87 2.46 14.07
CA SER A 9 -4.20 3.34 15.20
C SER A 9 -3.27 4.56 15.35
N CYS A 10 -1.97 4.40 15.09
CA CYS A 10 -1.04 5.53 15.06
C CYS A 10 -1.30 6.44 13.86
N LEU A 11 -1.65 5.89 12.70
CA LEU A 11 -2.08 6.68 11.54
C LEU A 11 -3.30 7.54 11.88
N LEU A 12 -4.31 6.95 12.53
CA LEU A 12 -5.49 7.70 12.97
C LEU A 12 -5.13 8.84 13.93
N LEU A 13 -4.22 8.59 14.87
CA LEU A 13 -3.75 9.61 15.82
C LEU A 13 -3.04 10.76 15.10
N GLU A 14 -2.17 10.45 14.13
CA GLU A 14 -1.48 11.46 13.32
C GLU A 14 -2.49 12.27 12.48
N MET A 15 -3.47 11.59 11.88
CA MET A 15 -4.55 12.26 11.14
C MET A 15 -5.35 13.19 12.04
N ARG A 16 -5.70 12.78 13.27
CA ARG A 16 -6.37 13.66 14.25
C ARG A 16 -5.48 14.83 14.67
N SER A 17 -4.18 14.61 14.88
CA SER A 17 -3.25 15.67 15.25
C SER A 17 -3.06 16.73 14.15
N LYS A 18 -3.22 16.33 12.88
CA LYS A 18 -3.11 17.22 11.72
C LYS A 18 -4.45 17.75 11.24
N ALA A 19 -5.54 17.10 11.61
CA ALA A 19 -6.88 17.54 11.31
C ALA A 19 -7.15 18.84 12.07
N ASP A 20 -7.49 19.89 11.32
CA ASP A 20 -8.14 21.05 11.92
C ASP A 20 -9.52 20.62 12.46
N SER A 21 -10.00 21.29 13.48
CA SER A 21 -11.33 21.15 14.12
C SER A 21 -12.53 21.21 13.15
N ARG A 22 -12.29 21.53 11.88
CA ARG A 22 -13.27 21.57 10.78
C ARG A 22 -13.49 20.22 10.09
N ILE A 23 -12.65 19.22 10.32
CA ILE A 23 -12.81 17.90 9.72
C ILE A 23 -13.84 17.12 10.54
N SER A 24 -14.95 16.73 9.89
CA SER A 24 -15.96 15.87 10.51
C SER A 24 -15.43 14.45 10.72
N GLU A 25 -15.96 13.75 11.73
CA GLU A 25 -15.58 12.36 12.01
C GLU A 25 -15.84 11.44 10.81
N GLU A 26 -16.92 11.69 10.06
CA GLU A 26 -17.28 10.92 8.86
C GLU A 26 -16.26 11.12 7.72
N LEU A 27 -15.81 12.36 7.49
CA LEU A 27 -14.77 12.65 6.51
C LEU A 27 -13.43 12.04 6.95
N LEU A 28 -13.10 12.14 8.25
CA LEU A 28 -11.91 11.53 8.81
C LEU A 28 -11.92 10.02 8.65
N LYS A 29 -13.08 9.37 8.86
CA LYS A 29 -13.30 7.94 8.63
C LYS A 29 -13.10 7.56 7.17
N SER A 30 -13.64 8.33 6.23
CA SER A 30 -13.44 8.10 4.80
C SER A 30 -11.96 8.21 4.41
N LEU A 31 -11.28 9.28 4.83
CA LEU A 31 -9.86 9.49 4.58
C LEU A 31 -8.99 8.40 5.21
N PHE A 32 -9.34 7.95 6.42
CA PHE A 32 -8.63 6.89 7.12
C PHE A 32 -8.72 5.57 6.33
N LEU A 33 -9.92 5.17 5.93
CA LEU A 33 -10.13 3.98 5.11
C LEU A 33 -9.36 4.06 3.78
N GLN A 34 -9.39 5.21 3.10
CA GLN A 34 -8.63 5.41 1.85
C GLN A 34 -7.11 5.24 1.99
N ARG A 35 -6.55 5.40 3.21
CA ARG A 35 -5.12 5.25 3.48
C ARG A 35 -4.71 3.81 3.80
N LEU A 36 -5.65 2.93 4.07
CA LEU A 36 -5.39 1.52 4.34
C LEU A 36 -5.27 0.70 3.05
N PRO A 37 -4.61 -0.47 3.07
CA PRO A 37 -4.63 -1.40 1.93
C PRO A 37 -6.04 -1.88 1.59
N THR A 38 -6.30 -2.19 0.30
CA THR A 38 -7.64 -2.58 -0.20
C THR A 38 -8.25 -3.76 0.57
N HIS A 39 -7.45 -4.78 0.92
CA HIS A 39 -7.95 -5.93 1.67
C HIS A 39 -8.48 -5.53 3.06
N VAL A 40 -7.79 -4.61 3.75
CA VAL A 40 -8.23 -4.09 5.05
C VAL A 40 -9.50 -3.26 4.89
N GLN A 41 -9.57 -2.42 3.85
CA GLN A 41 -10.77 -1.62 3.55
C GLN A 41 -12.00 -2.49 3.33
N GLN A 42 -11.88 -3.57 2.54
CA GLN A 42 -12.99 -4.47 2.25
C GLN A 42 -13.52 -5.17 3.51
N ILE A 43 -12.63 -5.56 4.41
CA ILE A 43 -13.00 -6.18 5.69
C ILE A 43 -13.65 -5.16 6.62
N LEU A 44 -13.18 -3.91 6.65
CA LEU A 44 -13.74 -2.86 7.51
C LEU A 44 -15.03 -2.25 6.95
N ALA A 45 -15.27 -2.32 5.63
CA ALA A 45 -16.44 -1.73 4.98
C ALA A 45 -17.78 -2.37 5.43
N ILE A 46 -17.74 -3.61 5.91
CA ILE A 46 -18.91 -4.29 6.48
C ILE A 46 -19.20 -3.84 7.92
N SER A 47 -18.22 -3.24 8.60
CA SER A 47 -18.32 -2.83 9.99
C SER A 47 -18.81 -1.38 10.07
N ASN A 48 -19.91 -1.15 10.81
CA ASN A 48 -20.44 0.19 11.04
C ASN A 48 -19.95 0.81 12.37
N ASP A 49 -18.81 0.34 12.88
CA ASP A 49 -18.24 0.81 14.14
C ASP A 49 -17.67 2.23 14.06
N GLN A 50 -17.40 2.78 15.25
CA GLN A 50 -16.72 4.06 15.44
C GLN A 50 -15.28 4.00 14.92
N LEU A 51 -14.74 5.17 14.54
CA LEU A 51 -13.43 5.27 13.90
C LEU A 51 -12.29 4.70 14.76
N ASP A 52 -12.35 4.89 16.08
CA ASP A 52 -11.35 4.33 17.00
C ASP A 52 -11.35 2.79 17.00
N LYS A 53 -12.53 2.16 16.97
CA LYS A 53 -12.67 0.70 16.85
C LYS A 53 -12.24 0.18 15.47
N LEU A 54 -12.56 0.93 14.41
CA LEU A 54 -12.11 0.58 13.06
C LEU A 54 -10.58 0.58 12.97
N ALA A 55 -9.92 1.50 13.65
CA ALA A 55 -8.46 1.52 13.71
C ALA A 55 -7.88 0.35 14.51
N GLU A 56 -8.49 -0.03 15.63
CA GLU A 56 -8.10 -1.23 16.39
C GLU A 56 -8.28 -2.51 15.57
N MET A 57 -9.42 -2.64 14.86
CA MET A 57 -9.65 -3.78 13.96
C MET A 57 -8.65 -3.79 12.80
N ALA A 58 -8.34 -2.63 12.21
CA ALA A 58 -7.32 -2.49 11.17
C ALA A 58 -5.95 -2.96 11.67
N ASP A 59 -5.59 -2.65 12.92
CA ASP A 59 -4.35 -3.11 13.54
C ASP A 59 -4.30 -4.63 13.62
N GLY A 60 -5.38 -5.26 14.05
CA GLY A 60 -5.50 -6.72 14.11
C GLY A 60 -5.40 -7.36 12.73
N ILE A 61 -6.11 -6.81 11.74
CA ILE A 61 -6.09 -7.30 10.35
C ILE A 61 -4.68 -7.17 9.78
N MET A 62 -4.01 -6.02 9.93
CA MET A 62 -2.65 -5.82 9.42
C MET A 62 -1.60 -6.66 10.15
N ALA A 63 -1.78 -6.93 11.45
CA ALA A 63 -0.90 -7.83 12.20
C ALA A 63 -1.03 -9.28 11.73
N VAL A 64 -2.25 -9.73 11.40
CA VAL A 64 -2.53 -11.08 10.90
C VAL A 64 -2.20 -11.21 9.40
N ALA A 65 -2.36 -10.12 8.64
CA ALA A 65 -2.06 -10.03 7.20
C ALA A 65 -0.55 -9.93 6.89
N ASN A 66 0.31 -10.08 7.90
CA ASN A 66 1.68 -10.55 7.71
C ASN A 66 1.74 -12.11 7.65
N PRO A 67 1.34 -12.73 6.53
CA PRO A 67 1.97 -13.97 6.11
C PRO A 67 2.37 -13.85 4.63
N THR A 68 3.67 -13.75 4.34
CA THR A 68 4.29 -14.36 3.13
C THR A 68 3.55 -14.23 1.79
N SER A 69 2.81 -13.15 1.58
CA SER A 69 1.94 -12.97 0.41
C SER A 69 2.14 -11.57 -0.12
N SER A 70 3.40 -11.25 -0.39
CA SER A 70 3.69 -10.46 -1.58
C SER A 70 2.99 -11.13 -2.75
N VAL A 71 1.80 -10.65 -3.11
CA VAL A 71 1.32 -10.75 -4.48
C VAL A 71 2.23 -9.84 -5.31
N HIS A 72 3.50 -10.25 -5.46
CA HIS A 72 4.48 -9.71 -6.40
C HIS A 72 4.34 -10.50 -7.71
N VAL A 73 3.13 -10.60 -8.26
CA VAL A 73 2.91 -11.23 -9.58
C VAL A 73 3.31 -10.27 -10.72
N ILE A 74 4.22 -9.32 -10.48
CA ILE A 74 4.76 -8.46 -11.54
C ILE A 74 6.29 -8.37 -11.48
N ASP A 75 6.99 -8.79 -10.40
CA ASP A 75 8.44 -8.62 -10.37
C ASP A 75 9.22 -9.67 -11.17
N ALA A 76 8.76 -10.92 -11.22
CA ALA A 76 9.43 -11.96 -12.02
C ALA A 76 9.33 -11.66 -13.54
N GLU A 77 8.14 -11.30 -14.02
CA GLU A 77 7.93 -10.95 -15.44
C GLU A 77 8.63 -9.64 -15.82
N LYS A 78 8.64 -8.66 -14.91
CA LYS A 78 9.38 -7.41 -15.10
C LYS A 78 10.89 -7.60 -15.08
N GLN A 79 11.42 -8.54 -14.29
CA GLN A 79 12.85 -8.90 -14.31
C GLN A 79 13.22 -9.64 -15.60
N ASP A 80 12.36 -10.55 -16.06
CA ASP A 80 12.55 -11.28 -17.32
C ASP A 80 12.54 -10.34 -18.54
N LEU A 81 11.55 -9.43 -18.60
CA LEU A 81 11.47 -8.39 -19.64
C LEU A 81 12.67 -7.44 -19.61
N GLN A 82 13.16 -7.04 -18.42
CA GLN A 82 14.37 -6.23 -18.30
C GLN A 82 15.62 -6.96 -18.77
N THR A 83 15.74 -8.25 -18.46
CA THR A 83 16.86 -9.09 -18.88
C THR A 83 16.88 -9.24 -20.40
N MET A 84 15.73 -9.53 -21.01
CA MET A 84 15.59 -9.58 -22.48
C MET A 84 15.93 -8.24 -23.14
N LEU A 85 15.49 -7.09 -22.59
CA LEU A 85 15.81 -5.76 -23.12
C LEU A 85 17.32 -5.49 -23.12
N VAL A 86 18.02 -5.85 -22.04
CA VAL A 86 19.48 -5.70 -21.94
C VAL A 86 20.19 -6.56 -22.99
N GLU A 87 19.75 -7.81 -23.18
CA GLU A 87 20.33 -8.71 -24.17
C GLU A 87 20.13 -8.20 -25.60
N ILE A 88 18.92 -7.74 -25.93
CA ILE A 88 18.60 -7.17 -27.26
C ILE A 88 19.47 -5.93 -27.53
N SER A 89 19.61 -5.03 -26.55
CA SER A 89 20.45 -3.82 -26.68
C SER A 89 21.93 -4.15 -26.91
N SER A 90 22.44 -5.17 -26.23
CA SER A 90 23.80 -5.68 -26.42
C SER A 90 24.00 -6.23 -27.84
N ARG A 91 23.04 -7.03 -28.35
CA ARG A 91 23.08 -7.56 -29.73
C ARG A 91 23.04 -6.43 -30.77
N LEU A 92 22.20 -5.42 -30.55
CA LEU A 92 22.06 -4.28 -31.45
C LEU A 92 23.34 -3.43 -31.51
N SER A 93 24.00 -3.24 -30.36
CA SER A 93 25.30 -2.53 -30.27
C SER A 93 26.42 -3.27 -31.01
N ARG A 94 26.46 -4.60 -30.89
CA ARG A 94 27.45 -5.45 -31.60
C ARG A 94 27.27 -5.41 -33.12
N LEU A 95 26.03 -5.34 -33.60
CA LEU A 95 25.72 -5.22 -35.03
C LEU A 95 26.10 -3.84 -35.55
N LYS A 96 25.76 -2.78 -34.81
CA LYS A 96 26.08 -1.40 -35.19
C LYS A 96 27.59 -1.09 -35.22
N THR A 97 28.41 -1.84 -34.47
CA THR A 97 29.87 -1.68 -34.47
C THR A 97 30.54 -2.39 -35.68
N ARG A 98 29.78 -3.20 -36.43
CA ARG A 98 30.27 -3.96 -37.60
C ARG A 98 29.88 -3.33 -38.95
N GLU A 99 29.18 -2.19 -38.94
CA GLU A 99 29.00 -1.29 -40.08
C GLU A 99 29.95 -0.09 -39.96
#